data_AF-A0A354DG13-F1
#
_entry.id   AF-A0A354DG13-F1
#
_cell.length_a   1.000
_cell.length_b   1.000
_cell.length_c   1.000
_cell.angle_alpha   90.00
_cell.angle_beta   90.00
_cell.angle_gamma   90.00
#
_symmetry.space_group_name_H-M   'P 1'
#
loop_
_entity.id
_entity.type
_entity.pdbx_description
1 polymer ?
#
loop_
_entity_poly.entity_id
_entity_poly.type
_entity_poly.pdbx_seq_one_letter_code
_entity_poly.pdbx_strand_id
1 'polypeptide(L)' 'FRAFNWHVIEIDGHDMEQIISALHEAKQVKGKPTMILANTVKGKGISYMENVCG' A
#
# COMPACT_ATOMS: atom_id res chain seq x y z
N PHE A 1 -8.49 -14.44 -3.69
CA PHE A 1 -7.37 -13.79 -2.99
C PHE A 1 -6.94 -14.45 -1.67
N ARG A 2 -7.54 -15.56 -1.20
CA ARG A 2 -7.09 -16.31 0.00
C ARG A 2 -6.06 -17.41 -0.29
N ALA A 3 -5.18 -17.23 -1.28
CA ALA A 3 -4.36 -18.35 -1.75
C ALA A 3 -3.09 -18.63 -0.93
N PHE A 4 -2.65 -17.72 -0.04
CA PHE A 4 -1.37 -17.88 0.65
C PHE A 4 -1.31 -17.41 2.12
N ASN A 5 -2.45 -17.20 2.80
CA ASN A 5 -2.49 -16.75 4.20
C ASN A 5 -1.66 -15.47 4.50
N TRP A 6 -1.49 -14.60 3.50
CA TRP A 6 -0.80 -13.32 3.66
C TRP A 6 -1.66 -12.39 4.50
N HIS A 7 -1.02 -11.60 5.35
CA HIS A 7 -1.64 -10.48 6.03
C HIS A 7 -1.72 -9.32 5.04
N VAL A 8 -2.93 -8.90 4.65
CA VAL A 8 -3.12 -7.83 3.67
C VAL A 8 -3.58 -6.57 4.39
N ILE A 9 -2.85 -5.47 4.21
CA ILE A 9 -3.17 -4.16 4.78
C ILE A 9 -3.39 -3.21 3.61
N GLU A 10 -4.58 -2.64 3.48
CA GLU A 10 -4.91 -1.67 2.44
C GLU A 10 -4.82 -0.25 3.01
N ILE A 11 -4.10 0.63 2.34
CA ILE A 11 -3.87 2.02 2.79
C ILE A 11 -3.98 3.01 1.64
N ASP A 12 -4.27 4.28 1.96
CA ASP A 12 -4.01 5.38 1.03
C ASP A 12 -2.50 5.67 1.00
N GLY A 13 -1.89 5.53 -0.18
CA GLY A 13 -0.46 5.78 -0.37
C GLY A 13 -0.05 7.24 -0.31
N HIS A 14 -0.99 8.17 -0.10
CA HIS A 14 -0.70 9.58 0.14
C HIS A 14 -0.95 10.03 1.58
N ASP A 15 -1.43 9.13 2.44
CA ASP A 15 -1.61 9.38 3.85
C ASP A 15 -0.42 8.81 4.62
N MET A 16 0.46 9.70 5.09
CA MET A 16 1.65 9.31 5.82
C MET A 16 1.34 8.62 7.15
N GLU A 17 0.22 8.94 7.81
CA GLU A 17 -0.18 8.27 9.05
C GLU A 17 -0.57 6.82 8.77
N GLN A 18 -1.32 6.58 7.70
CA GLN A 18 -1.68 5.22 7.28
C GLN A 18 -0.47 4.40 6.87
N ILE A 19 0.51 5.00 6.18
CA ILE A 19 1.77 4.33 5.83
C ILE A 19 2.52 3.90 7.09
N ILE A 20 2.67 4.79 8.08
CA ILE A 20 3.38 4.48 9.32
C ILE A 20 2.64 3.40 10.12
N SER A 21 1.31 3.51 10.22
CA SER A 21 0.47 2.52 10.90
C SER A 21 0.59 1.13 10.25
N ALA A 22 0.52 1.06 8.91
CA ALA A 22 0.66 -0.19 8.18
C ALA A 22 2.05 -0.83 8.32
N LEU A 23 3.11 -0.01 8.35
CA LEU A 23 4.47 -0.51 8.61
C LEU A 23 4.63 -1.02 10.05
N HIS A 24 4.01 -0.36 11.03
CA HIS A 24 3.98 -0.83 12.41
C HIS A 24 3.23 -2.15 12.54
N GLU A 25 2.04 -2.25 11.96
CA GLU A 25 1.23 -3.47 11.96
C GLU A 25 1.97 -4.62 11.25
N ALA A 26 2.60 -4.35 10.09
CA ALA A 26 3.39 -5.33 9.37
C ALA A 26 4.55 -5.89 10.20
N LYS A 27 5.18 -5.08 11.07
CA LYS A 27 6.24 -5.54 11.98
C LYS A 27 5.72 -6.40 13.14
N GLN A 28 4.47 -6.19 13.57
CA GLN A 28 3.86 -6.97 14.66
C GLN A 28 3.38 -8.34 14.17
N VAL A 29 3.05 -8.45 12.89
CA VAL A 29 2.65 -9.72 12.28
C VAL A 29 3.86 -10.64 12.14
N LYS A 30 3.83 -11.76 12.87
CA LYS A 30 4.84 -12.83 12.82
C LYS A 30 4.21 -14.11 12.29
N GLY A 31 4.99 -14.92 11.58
CA GLY A 31 4.55 -16.25 11.12
C GLY A 31 3.71 -16.26 9.83
N LYS A 32 3.49 -15.10 9.21
CA LYS A 32 2.91 -15.00 7.86
C LYS A 32 3.46 -13.75 7.14
N PRO A 33 3.65 -13.79 5.81
CA PRO A 33 4.07 -12.61 5.05
C PRO A 33 2.97 -11.53 5.06
N THR A 34 3.41 -10.26 5.01
CA THR A 34 2.51 -9.09 4.99
C THR A 34 2.59 -8.39 3.63
N MET A 35 1.45 -8.12 3.01
CA MET A 35 1.28 -7.33 1.79
C MET A 35 0.60 -6.00 2.15
N ILE A 36 1.24 -4.88 1.83
CA ILE A 36 0.64 -3.55 1.97
C ILE A 36 0.17 -3.10 0.59
N LEU A 37 -1.14 -3.01 0.40
CA LEU A 37 -1.77 -2.52 -0.83
C LEU A 37 -1.97 -1.00 -0.70
N ALA A 38 -0.99 -0.24 -1.19
CA ALA A 38 -1.06 1.21 -1.18
C ALA A 38 -1.80 1.72 -2.41
N ASN A 39 -3.02 2.23 -2.20
CA ASN A 39 -3.79 2.92 -3.21
C ASN A 39 -3.09 4.25 -3.52
N THR A 40 -2.40 4.29 -4.66
CA THR A 40 -1.65 5.46 -5.12
C THR A 40 -2.22 5.94 -6.45
N VAL A 41 -2.12 7.25 -6.68
CA VAL A 41 -2.40 7.84 -7.98
C VAL A 41 -1.05 7.99 -8.67
N LYS A 42 -0.83 7.18 -9.72
CA LYS A 42 0.38 7.25 -10.52
C LYS A 42 0.46 8.65 -11.15
N GLY A 43 1.42 9.48 -10.70
CA GLY A 43 1.63 10.84 -11.21
C GLY A 43 1.23 11.99 -10.28
N LYS A 44 0.86 11.74 -9.01
CA LYS A 44 0.49 12.82 -8.08
C LYS A 44 1.63 13.84 -7.91
N GLY A 45 1.42 15.06 -8.40
CA GLY A 45 2.35 16.19 -8.29
C GLY A 45 3.04 16.60 -9.60
N ILE A 46 2.82 15.90 -10.71
CA ILE A 46 3.24 16.34 -12.05
C ILE A 46 1.99 16.67 -12.84
N SER A 47 1.67 17.96 -12.99
CA SER A 47 0.46 18.47 -13.67
C SER A 47 0.34 18.11 -15.16
N TYR A 48 1.24 17.29 -15.70
CA TYR A 48 1.27 16.88 -17.11
C TYR A 48 1.40 15.35 -17.34
N MET A 49 1.37 14.54 -16.28
CA MET A 49 1.59 13.08 -16.39
C MET A 49 0.63 12.23 -15.55
N GLU A 50 -0.58 12.73 -15.29
CA GLU A 50 -1.69 11.86 -14.91
C GLU A 50 -2.33 11.27 -16.20
N ASN A 51 -2.44 9.94 -16.26
CA ASN A 51 -3.24 9.16 -17.24
C ASN A 51 -2.73 8.92 -18.68
N VAL A 52 -1.42 8.78 -18.92
CA VAL A 52 -0.98 8.17 -20.20
C VAL A 52 0.12 7.12 -19.99
N CYS A 53 -0.28 5.87 -19.84
CA CYS A 53 0.51 4.73 -20.30
C CYS A 53 -0.47 3.76 -20.95
N GLY A 54 -0.62 3.90 -22.27
CA GLY A 54 -1.10 2.80 -23.12
C GLY A 54 -0.02 1.77 -23.35
#